data_AF-A0A9W8DTH4-F1
#
_entry.id   AF-A0A9W8DTH4-F1
#
_cell.length_a   1.000
_cell.length_b   1.000
_cell.length_c   1.000
_cell.angle_alpha   90.00
_cell.angle_beta   90.00
_cell.angle_gamma   90.00
#
_symmetry.space_group_name_H-M   'P 1'
#
loop_
_entity.id
_entity.type
_entity.pdbx_description
1 polymer ?
#
loop_
_entity_poly.entity_id
_entity_poly.type
_entity_poly.pdbx_seq_one_letter_code
_entity_poly.pdbx_strand_id
1 'polypeptide(L)'
;MKSISFAAIAALALAVTTVQAMPANDTGSKEQCIRDHDGHSSWSDGCNNCSCNDNGGAQCTLKYCEDIVNNPLFKCDADNVGRTWKYNQMSCKCTAKGGVVCQNIFTTQ
;
A
#
# COMPACT_ATOMS: atom_id res chain seq x y z
N MET A 1 55.73 14.72 15.19
CA MET A 1 55.56 13.63 16.18
C MET A 1 55.85 14.19 17.58
N LYS A 2 54.81 14.42 18.39
CA LYS A 2 54.81 14.66 19.84
C LYS A 2 53.33 14.77 20.25
N SER A 3 52.71 13.63 20.57
CA SER A 3 52.32 13.23 21.94
C SER A 3 50.93 13.77 22.31
N ILE A 4 49.91 12.95 22.02
CA ILE A 4 48.52 13.14 22.45
C ILE A 4 48.45 12.70 23.92
N SER A 5 48.06 13.59 24.83
CA SER A 5 47.78 13.25 26.22
C SER A 5 46.28 13.07 26.40
N PHE A 6 45.87 11.86 26.77
CA PHE A 6 44.48 11.50 27.04
C PHE A 6 44.11 11.91 28.47
N ALA A 7 43.40 13.02 28.62
CA ALA A 7 42.66 13.32 29.85
C ALA A 7 41.17 13.37 29.49
N ALA A 8 40.46 12.34 29.91
CA ALA A 8 39.01 12.22 29.77
C ALA A 8 38.33 13.33 30.58
N ILE A 9 37.62 14.22 29.90
CA ILE A 9 36.55 15.01 30.50
C ILE A 9 35.26 14.57 29.83
N ALA A 10 34.52 13.74 30.57
CA ALA A 10 33.15 13.42 30.28
C ALA A 10 32.31 14.70 30.37
N ALA A 11 32.16 15.42 29.26
CA ALA A 11 31.01 16.26 29.05
C ALA A 11 30.05 15.44 28.19
N LEU A 12 29.01 14.94 28.86
CA LEU A 12 27.82 14.37 28.27
C LEU A 12 27.20 15.42 27.34
N ALA A 13 27.73 15.54 26.11
CA ALA A 13 27.08 16.28 25.05
C ALA A 13 25.81 15.50 24.77
N LEU A 14 24.70 16.07 25.24
CA LEU A 14 23.34 15.68 24.95
C LEU A 14 23.33 15.05 23.56
N ALA A 15 23.06 13.75 23.51
CA ALA A 15 22.59 13.15 22.29
C ALA A 15 21.32 13.93 21.94
N VAL A 16 21.48 14.96 21.11
CA VAL A 16 20.41 15.39 20.24
C VAL A 16 20.30 14.23 19.26
N THR A 17 19.68 13.14 19.75
CA THR A 17 18.94 12.26 18.88
C THR A 17 18.02 13.22 18.15
N THR A 18 18.27 13.41 16.87
CA THR A 18 17.33 14.14 16.05
C THR A 18 16.02 13.36 16.18
N VAL A 19 15.13 13.83 17.06
CA VAL A 19 13.72 13.49 16.97
C VAL A 19 13.32 14.09 15.63
N GLN A 20 13.44 13.28 14.57
CA GLN A 20 12.85 13.61 13.30
C GLN A 20 11.38 13.85 13.61
N ALA A 21 10.90 15.07 13.36
CA ALA A 21 9.49 15.34 13.39
C ALA A 21 8.84 14.32 12.45
N MET A 22 8.04 13.41 13.02
CA MET A 22 7.05 12.69 12.22
C MET A 22 6.17 13.79 11.63
N PRO A 23 5.96 13.86 10.30
CA PRO A 23 5.10 14.88 9.74
C PRO A 23 3.74 14.76 10.42
N ALA A 24 3.35 15.83 11.11
CA ALA A 24 2.03 15.95 11.68
C ALA A 24 1.02 16.02 10.54
N ASN A 25 -0.04 15.21 10.65
CA ASN A 25 -1.25 15.22 9.83
C ASN A 25 -1.13 14.56 8.44
N ASP A 26 -1.16 13.23 8.41
CA ASP A 26 -1.33 12.44 7.18
C ASP A 26 -2.81 12.41 6.75
N THR A 27 -3.36 13.59 6.44
CA THR A 27 -4.26 13.63 5.29
C THR A 27 -3.34 13.61 4.09
N GLY A 28 -3.07 12.43 3.53
CA GLY A 28 -2.16 12.28 2.40
C GLY A 28 -2.43 13.35 1.34
N SER A 29 -1.41 13.91 0.72
CA SER A 29 -1.64 14.88 -0.36
C SER A 29 -1.92 14.15 -1.67
N LYS A 30 -2.56 14.82 -2.63
CA LYS A 30 -2.72 14.29 -4.00
C LYS A 30 -1.38 13.80 -4.58
N GLU A 31 -0.31 14.52 -4.33
CA GLU A 31 1.04 14.17 -4.77
C GLU A 31 1.57 12.92 -4.09
N GLN A 32 1.18 12.65 -2.84
CA GLN A 32 1.51 11.38 -2.18
C GLN A 32 0.83 10.21 -2.89
N CYS A 33 -0.47 10.31 -3.15
CA CYS A 33 -1.19 9.31 -3.94
C CYS A 33 -0.56 9.09 -5.32
N ILE A 34 -0.17 10.18 -6.00
CA ILE A 34 0.51 10.11 -7.31
C ILE A 34 1.84 9.33 -7.18
N ARG A 35 2.64 9.58 -6.13
CA ARG A 35 3.88 8.83 -5.87
C ARG A 35 3.61 7.35 -5.60
N ASP A 36 2.55 7.04 -4.86
CA ASP A 36 2.17 5.67 -4.51
C ASP A 36 1.60 4.87 -5.70
N HIS A 37 1.23 5.58 -6.79
CA HIS A 37 0.76 5.00 -8.05
C HIS A 37 1.71 5.31 -9.22
N ASP A 38 3.01 5.09 -9.02
CA ASP A 38 4.05 5.15 -10.06
C ASP A 38 4.13 6.50 -10.81
N GLY A 39 3.70 7.59 -10.16
CA GLY A 39 3.67 8.92 -10.76
C GLY A 39 2.40 9.23 -11.56
N HIS A 40 1.37 8.38 -11.49
CA HIS A 40 0.12 8.56 -12.22
C HIS A 40 -0.98 9.16 -11.33
N SER A 41 -1.62 10.23 -11.82
CA SER A 41 -2.80 10.83 -11.18
C SER A 41 -4.10 10.11 -11.50
N SER A 42 -4.09 9.22 -12.49
CA SER A 42 -5.20 8.35 -12.88
C SER A 42 -4.69 7.05 -13.49
N TRP A 43 -5.38 5.95 -13.21
CA TRP A 43 -5.03 4.61 -13.71
C TRP A 43 -6.27 3.74 -13.86
N SER A 44 -6.10 2.61 -14.53
CA SER A 44 -7.12 1.55 -14.58
C SER A 44 -6.82 0.48 -13.53
N ASP A 45 -7.83 0.14 -12.73
CA ASP A 45 -7.83 -1.02 -11.85
C ASP A 45 -8.86 -2.03 -12.40
N GLY A 46 -8.37 -2.91 -13.28
CA GLY A 46 -9.24 -3.77 -14.08
C GLY A 46 -10.10 -2.92 -15.01
N CYS A 47 -11.41 -3.06 -14.91
CA CYS A 47 -12.38 -2.24 -15.66
C CYS A 47 -12.73 -0.91 -14.97
N ASN A 48 -12.26 -0.70 -13.75
CA ASN A 48 -12.51 0.52 -12.99
C ASN A 48 -11.51 1.60 -13.33
N ASN A 49 -12.01 2.83 -13.43
CA ASN A 49 -11.15 3.99 -13.62
C ASN A 49 -10.91 4.65 -12.26
N CYS A 50 -9.64 4.82 -11.91
CA CYS A 50 -9.20 5.37 -10.63
C CYS A 50 -8.47 6.70 -10.83
N SER A 51 -8.51 7.55 -9.82
CA SER A 51 -7.76 8.81 -9.79
C SER A 51 -7.42 9.25 -8.37
N CYS A 52 -6.34 10.01 -8.22
CA CYS A 52 -5.96 10.62 -6.95
C CYS A 52 -6.83 11.83 -6.65
N ASN A 53 -7.41 11.84 -5.46
CA ASN A 53 -8.15 12.98 -4.93
C ASN A 53 -7.26 13.94 -4.15
N ASP A 54 -7.79 15.12 -3.83
CA ASP A 54 -7.03 16.18 -3.17
C ASP A 54 -6.65 15.85 -1.71
N ASN A 55 -7.33 14.87 -1.11
CA ASN A 55 -7.02 14.29 0.22
C ASN A 55 -6.10 13.06 0.14
N GLY A 56 -5.43 12.84 -1.01
CA GLY A 56 -4.43 11.78 -1.17
C GLY A 56 -4.96 10.35 -1.18
N GLY A 57 -6.28 10.19 -1.32
CA GLY A 57 -6.89 8.88 -1.54
C GLY A 57 -7.11 8.57 -3.02
N ALA A 58 -7.10 7.29 -3.37
CA ALA A 58 -7.62 6.81 -4.63
C ALA A 58 -9.16 6.86 -4.65
N GLN A 59 -9.75 7.40 -5.72
CA GLN A 59 -11.18 7.29 -6.01
C GLN A 59 -11.37 6.50 -7.30
N CYS A 60 -12.03 5.36 -7.19
CA CYS A 60 -12.28 4.44 -8.30
C CYS A 60 -13.78 4.34 -8.59
N THR A 61 -14.12 4.11 -9.86
CA THR A 61 -15.47 3.65 -10.20
C THR A 61 -15.75 2.28 -9.54
N LEU A 62 -17.03 1.91 -9.40
CA LEU A 62 -17.47 0.62 -8.85
C LEU A 62 -18.21 -0.21 -9.91
N LYS A 63 -17.55 -0.44 -11.03
CA LYS A 63 -18.02 -1.32 -12.11
C LYS A 63 -17.73 -2.78 -11.76
N TYR A 64 -18.67 -3.64 -12.12
CA TYR A 64 -18.46 -5.08 -12.14
C TYR A 64 -17.51 -5.44 -13.29
N CYS A 65 -16.36 -6.04 -12.98
CA CYS A 65 -15.37 -6.44 -13.97
C CYS A 65 -15.50 -7.93 -14.28
N GLU A 66 -16.03 -8.26 -15.47
CA GLU A 66 -16.25 -9.64 -15.91
C GLU A 66 -14.96 -10.47 -15.95
N ASP A 67 -13.81 -9.83 -16.23
CA ASP A 67 -12.50 -10.48 -16.31
C ASP A 67 -12.03 -11.11 -14.98
N ILE A 68 -12.64 -10.75 -13.84
CA ILE A 68 -12.33 -11.35 -12.54
C ILE A 68 -13.08 -12.67 -12.34
N VAL A 69 -14.25 -12.83 -12.97
CA VAL A 69 -15.17 -13.95 -12.65
C VAL A 69 -15.22 -14.97 -13.79
N ASN A 70 -15.03 -14.51 -15.03
CA ASN A 70 -15.02 -15.36 -16.22
C ASN A 70 -13.61 -15.80 -16.64
N ASN A 71 -12.57 -15.30 -16.00
CA ASN A 71 -11.22 -15.78 -16.27
C ASN A 71 -11.02 -17.17 -15.64
N PRO A 72 -10.63 -18.20 -16.41
CA PRO A 72 -10.41 -19.55 -15.91
C PRO A 72 -9.42 -19.61 -14.73
N LEU A 73 -8.50 -18.64 -14.64
CA LEU A 73 -7.56 -18.51 -13.52
C LEU A 73 -8.24 -18.18 -12.18
N PHE A 74 -9.47 -17.67 -12.20
CA PHE A 74 -10.22 -17.25 -11.00
C PHE A 74 -11.45 -18.14 -10.73
N LYS A 75 -11.59 -19.26 -11.45
CA LYS A 75 -12.64 -20.25 -11.19
C LYS A 75 -12.44 -20.87 -9.81
N CYS A 76 -13.49 -20.85 -8.99
CA CYS A 76 -13.53 -21.52 -7.69
C CYS A 76 -14.36 -22.80 -7.75
N ASP A 77 -13.82 -23.88 -7.19
CA ASP A 77 -14.45 -25.19 -7.04
C ASP A 77 -14.10 -25.80 -5.68
N ALA A 78 -14.55 -27.03 -5.43
CA ALA A 78 -14.34 -27.72 -4.15
C ALA A 78 -12.86 -27.99 -3.86
N ASP A 79 -12.02 -28.11 -4.89
CA ASP A 79 -10.62 -28.51 -4.76
C ASP A 79 -9.71 -27.30 -4.48
N ASN A 80 -10.18 -26.08 -4.74
CA ASN A 80 -9.40 -24.86 -4.59
C ASN A 80 -10.00 -23.82 -3.62
N VAL A 81 -10.92 -24.26 -2.74
CA VAL A 81 -11.43 -23.42 -1.64
C VAL A 81 -10.26 -22.86 -0.82
N GLY A 82 -10.27 -21.56 -0.56
CA GLY A 82 -9.21 -20.87 0.18
C GLY A 82 -7.97 -20.51 -0.64
N ARG A 83 -7.85 -20.93 -1.91
CA ARG A 83 -6.81 -20.42 -2.83
C ARG A 83 -6.82 -18.90 -2.85
N THR A 84 -5.67 -18.28 -2.66
CA THR A 84 -5.50 -16.82 -2.68
C THR A 84 -4.66 -16.35 -3.86
N TRP A 85 -4.99 -15.20 -4.43
CA TRP A 85 -4.19 -14.56 -5.47
C TRP A 85 -4.24 -13.03 -5.33
N LYS A 86 -3.25 -12.36 -5.93
CA LYS A 86 -3.27 -10.91 -6.11
C LYS A 86 -3.88 -10.60 -7.47
N TYR A 87 -4.85 -9.70 -7.50
CA TYR A 87 -5.38 -9.12 -8.71
C TYR A 87 -5.39 -7.61 -8.51
N ASN A 88 -4.59 -6.89 -9.30
CA ASN A 88 -4.30 -5.48 -9.10
C ASN A 88 -3.90 -5.18 -7.64
N GLN A 89 -4.58 -4.23 -6.99
CA GLN A 89 -4.33 -3.80 -5.61
C GLN A 89 -5.15 -4.58 -4.57
N MET A 90 -5.69 -5.74 -4.95
CA MET A 90 -6.56 -6.57 -4.12
C MET A 90 -5.95 -7.94 -3.85
N SER A 91 -6.20 -8.45 -2.64
CA SER A 91 -6.00 -9.85 -2.26
C SER A 91 -7.34 -10.56 -2.38
N CYS A 92 -7.39 -11.57 -3.24
CA CYS A 92 -8.59 -12.33 -3.54
C CYS A 92 -8.50 -13.76 -2.99
N LYS A 93 -9.64 -14.37 -2.66
CA LYS A 93 -9.72 -15.78 -2.25
C LYS A 93 -10.98 -16.49 -2.76
N CYS A 94 -10.85 -17.79 -2.99
CA CYS A 94 -11.99 -18.67 -3.25
C CYS A 94 -12.77 -18.98 -1.96
N THR A 95 -14.10 -18.90 -2.06
CA THR A 95 -15.02 -19.24 -0.97
C THR A 95 -15.56 -20.66 -1.13
N ALA A 96 -15.98 -21.28 -0.02
CA ALA A 96 -16.59 -22.61 -0.04
C ALA A 96 -17.90 -22.71 -0.85
N LYS A 97 -18.49 -21.56 -1.20
CA LYS A 97 -19.69 -21.47 -2.06
C LYS A 97 -19.36 -21.35 -3.56
N GLY A 98 -18.08 -21.46 -3.94
CA GLY A 98 -17.64 -21.33 -5.33
C GLY A 98 -17.54 -19.90 -5.84
N GLY A 99 -17.62 -18.90 -4.97
CA GLY A 99 -17.46 -17.48 -5.33
C GLY A 99 -16.06 -16.94 -5.02
N VAL A 100 -15.70 -15.85 -5.69
CA VAL A 100 -14.48 -15.04 -5.43
C VAL A 100 -14.82 -13.90 -4.48
N VAL A 101 -13.99 -13.66 -3.47
CA VAL A 101 -14.04 -12.42 -2.68
C VAL A 101 -12.67 -11.75 -2.69
N CYS A 102 -12.64 -10.43 -2.87
CA CYS A 102 -11.42 -9.63 -2.93
C CYS A 102 -11.47 -8.50 -1.91
N GLN A 103 -10.34 -8.21 -1.27
CA GLN A 103 -10.17 -7.11 -0.32
C GLN A 103 -8.93 -6.30 -0.69
N ASN A 104 -8.96 -4.98 -0.46
CA ASN A 104 -7.82 -4.12 -0.75
C ASN A 104 -6.60 -4.52 0.09
N ILE A 105 -5.43 -4.56 -0.53
CA ILE A 105 -4.16 -4.87 0.14
C ILE A 105 -3.70 -3.65 0.96
N PHE A 106 -4.17 -2.44 0.62
CA PHE A 106 -3.81 -1.18 1.26
C PHE A 106 -4.74 -0.75 2.41
N THR A 107 -5.83 -1.48 2.69
CA THR A 107 -6.76 -1.15 3.79
C THR A 107 -6.42 -1.85 5.11
N THR A 108 -5.16 -2.24 5.33
CA THR A 108 -4.69 -2.60 6.69
C THR A 108 -4.01 -1.40 7.32
N GLN A 109 -4.83 -0.49 7.86
CA GLN A 109 -4.48 0.38 8.99
C GLN A 109 -5.48 0.11 10.10
#